data_AF-A0A9D2UCV8-F1
#
_entry.id   AF-A0A9D2UCV8-F1
#
_cell.length_a   1.000
_cell.length_b   1.000
_cell.length_c   1.000
_cell.angle_alpha   90.00
_cell.angle_beta   90.00
_cell.angle_gamma   90.00
#
_symmetry.space_group_name_H-M   'P 1'
#
loop_
_entity.id
_entity.type
_entity.pdbx_description
1 polymer ?
#
loop_
_entity_poly.entity_id
_entity_poly.type
_entity_poly.pdbx_seq_one_letter_code
_entity_poly.pdbx_strand_id
1 'polypeptide(L)' 'MKNSNSQSTPETLDEPSPAVLLGAVLVDELIRNGIREAVVCPGSRSAPLALAFAEASRAGRLRLHVRT' A
#
# COMPACT_ATOMS: atom_id res chain seq x y z
N MET A 1 34.20 21.51 -17.86
CA MET A 1 33.49 22.41 -16.94
C MET A 1 32.91 21.54 -15.83
N LYS A 2 33.21 21.85 -14.57
CA LYS A 2 32.77 21.09 -13.39
C LYS A 2 31.39 21.59 -12.96
N ASN A 3 30.43 20.70 -12.72
CA ASN A 3 29.21 21.05 -11.97
C ASN A 3 28.83 19.86 -11.07
N SER A 4 29.46 19.87 -9.90
CA SER A 4 29.16 19.11 -8.71
C SER A 4 27.69 19.30 -8.28
N ASN A 5 26.88 18.25 -8.38
CA ASN A 5 25.64 18.18 -7.61
C ASN A 5 25.92 17.37 -6.33
N SER A 6 26.47 18.07 -5.34
CA SER A 6 26.62 17.58 -3.97
C SER A 6 25.27 17.74 -3.26
N GLN A 7 24.39 16.76 -3.43
CA GLN A 7 23.23 16.57 -2.55
C GLN A 7 23.33 15.13 -2.01
N SER A 8 24.20 14.96 -1.02
CA SER A 8 24.23 13.76 -0.18
C SER A 8 23.10 13.92 0.85
N THR A 9 21.86 13.63 0.47
CA THR A 9 20.73 13.59 1.40
C THR A 9 20.96 12.43 2.38
N PRO A 10 20.78 12.64 3.70
CA PRO A 10 20.97 11.57 4.69
C PRO A 10 20.06 10.40 4.36
N GLU A 11 20.52 9.17 4.62
CA GLU A 11 19.77 7.93 4.43
C GLU A 11 18.32 8.08 4.93
N THR A 12 17.40 8.29 3.99
CA THR A 12 15.97 8.26 4.28
C THR A 12 15.64 6.84 4.69
N LEU A 13 15.29 6.63 5.96
CA LEU A 13 14.48 5.48 6.33
C LEU A 13 13.25 5.53 5.42
N ASP A 14 13.14 4.55 4.50
CA ASP A 14 12.24 4.53 3.34
C ASP A 14 10.82 4.97 3.70
N GLU A 15 10.51 6.26 3.51
CA GLU A 15 9.21 6.81 3.89
C GLU A 15 8.18 6.27 2.90
N PRO A 16 7.10 5.61 3.37
CA PRO A 16 6.14 4.98 2.49
C PRO A 16 5.50 6.04 1.58
N SER A 17 5.43 5.73 0.28
CA SER A 17 4.80 6.65 -0.68
C SER A 17 3.36 7.01 -0.27
N PRO A 18 2.85 8.21 -0.63
CA PRO A 18 1.48 8.62 -0.31
C PRO A 18 0.41 7.61 -0.75
N ALA A 19 0.64 6.90 -1.85
CA ALA A 19 -0.29 5.89 -2.35
C ALA A 19 -0.35 4.65 -1.42
N VAL A 20 0.77 4.27 -0.81
CA VAL A 20 0.83 3.18 0.19
C VAL A 20 0.10 3.59 1.46
N LEU A 21 0.34 4.81 1.94
CA LEU A 21 -0.35 5.36 3.10
C LEU A 21 -1.86 5.43 2.89
N LEU A 22 -2.30 5.96 1.75
CA LEU A 22 -3.72 6.03 1.39
C LEU A 22 -4.36 4.64 1.30
N GLY A 23 -3.65 3.67 0.69
CA GLY A 23 -4.14 2.28 0.60
C GLY A 23 -4.39 1.67 1.98
N ALA A 24 -3.47 1.86 2.92
CA ALA A 24 -3.59 1.37 4.29
C ALA A 24 -4.79 1.99 5.02
N VAL A 25 -4.92 3.33 4.97
CA VAL A 25 -6.04 4.05 5.60
C VAL A 25 -7.38 3.64 5.00
N LEU A 26 -7.46 3.57 3.67
CA LEU A 26 -8.70 3.20 2.99
C LEU A 26 -9.16 1.79 3.38
N VAL A 27 -8.26 0.81 3.37
CA VAL A 27 -8.59 -0.58 3.76
C VAL A 27 -9.00 -0.64 5.23
N ASP A 28 -8.32 0.09 6.10
CA ASP A 28 -8.65 0.15 7.52
C ASP A 28 -10.07 0.69 7.75
N GLU A 29 -10.43 1.77 7.07
CA GLU A 29 -11.76 2.37 7.16
C GLU A 29 -12.85 1.48 6.57
N LEU A 30 -12.60 0.79 5.45
CA LEU A 30 -13.55 -0.19 4.90
C LEU A 30 -13.87 -1.29 5.91
N ILE A 31 -12.84 -1.80 6.61
CA ILE A 31 -13.00 -2.82 7.65
C ILE A 31 -13.78 -2.28 8.85
N ARG A 32 -13.48 -1.06 9.30
CA ARG A 32 -14.22 -0.40 10.39
C ARG A 32 -15.70 -0.22 10.04
N ASN A 33 -16.01 0.04 8.77
CA ASN A 33 -17.37 0.13 8.23
C ASN A 33 -18.04 -1.23 7.97
N GLY A 34 -17.42 -2.34 8.38
CA GLY A 34 -18.04 -3.67 8.36
C GLY A 34 -17.73 -4.52 7.13
N ILE A 35 -16.85 -4.07 6.21
CA ILE A 35 -16.39 -4.92 5.11
C ILE A 35 -15.57 -6.10 5.68
N ARG A 36 -15.89 -7.31 5.21
CA ARG A 36 -15.23 -8.56 5.63
C ARG A 36 -14.74 -9.40 4.46
N GLU A 37 -15.07 -9.02 3.22
CA GLU A 37 -14.68 -9.72 2.01
C GLU A 37 -14.26 -8.71 0.95
N ALA A 38 -13.16 -8.99 0.26
CA ALA A 38 -12.68 -8.16 -0.83
C ALA A 38 -12.22 -9.05 -2.00
N VAL A 39 -12.48 -8.61 -3.23
CA VAL A 39 -11.91 -9.19 -4.45
C VAL A 39 -10.91 -8.19 -5.02
N VAL A 40 -9.69 -8.63 -5.34
CA VAL A 40 -8.68 -7.78 -5.96
C VAL A 40 -8.19 -8.40 -7.26
N CYS A 41 -8.04 -7.56 -8.29
CA CYS A 41 -7.32 -7.89 -9.52
C CYS A 41 -5.95 -7.20 -9.49
N PRO A 42 -4.84 -7.92 -9.23
CA PRO A 42 -3.53 -7.32 -9.10
C PRO A 42 -3.04 -6.71 -10.42
N GLY A 43 -2.49 -5.50 -10.35
CA GLY A 43 -1.82 -4.83 -11.45
C GLY A 43 -0.99 -3.65 -10.93
N SER A 44 -0.09 -3.10 -11.76
CA SER A 44 0.85 -2.04 -11.34
C SER A 44 0.15 -0.84 -10.70
N ARG A 45 -0.99 -0.40 -11.27
CA ARG A 45 -1.76 0.73 -10.74
C ARG A 45 -2.53 0.41 -9.44
N SER A 46 -2.92 -0.85 -9.22
CA SER A 46 -3.63 -1.28 -8.01
C SER A 46 -2.70 -1.78 -6.91
N ALA A 47 -1.39 -1.82 -7.14
CA ALA A 47 -0.41 -2.43 -6.25
C ALA A 47 -0.48 -1.93 -4.80
N PRO A 48 -0.56 -0.61 -4.49
CA PRO A 48 -0.64 -0.14 -3.11
C PRO A 48 -1.88 -0.67 -2.37
N LEU A 49 -3.02 -0.70 -3.07
CA LEU A 49 -4.28 -1.18 -2.51
C LEU A 49 -4.29 -2.70 -2.36
N ALA A 50 -3.73 -3.42 -3.33
CA ALA A 50 -3.60 -4.87 -3.29
C ALA A 50 -2.73 -5.34 -2.12
N LEU A 51 -1.62 -4.62 -1.86
CA LEU A 51 -0.76 -4.88 -0.70
C LEU A 51 -1.48 -4.61 0.62
N ALA A 52 -2.22 -3.50 0.72
CA ALA A 52 -2.99 -3.18 1.93
C ALA A 52 -4.07 -4.23 2.24
N PHE A 53 -4.79 -4.71 1.22
CA PHE A 53 -5.75 -5.82 1.40
C PHE A 53 -5.07 -7.14 1.78
N ALA A 54 -3.92 -7.45 1.18
CA ALA A 54 -3.16 -8.65 1.50
C ALA A 54 -2.71 -8.65 2.96
N GLU A 55 -2.23 -7.50 3.45
CA GLU A 55 -1.82 -7.33 4.84
C GLU A 55 -3.00 -7.44 5.81
N ALA A 56 -4.13 -6.80 5.50
CA ALA A 56 -5.35 -6.93 6.31
C ALA A 56 -5.88 -8.38 6.34
N SER A 57 -5.78 -9.11 5.24
CA SER A 57 -6.13 -10.53 5.18
C SER A 57 -5.18 -11.38 6.01
N ARG A 58 -3.88 -11.11 5.96
CA ARG A 58 -2.85 -11.80 6.76
C ARG A 58 -3.06 -11.57 8.26
N ALA A 59 -3.53 -10.37 8.63
CA ALA A 59 -3.94 -10.03 9.99
C ALA A 59 -5.32 -10.58 10.40
N GLY A 60 -6.01 -11.34 9.54
CA GLY A 60 -7.31 -11.96 9.85
C GLY A 60 -8.48 -10.98 9.92
N ARG A 61 -8.35 -9.77 9.37
CA ARG A 61 -9.36 -8.70 9.48
C ARG A 61 -10.46 -8.80 8.43
N LEU A 62 -10.17 -9.44 7.29
CA LEU A 62 -11.11 -9.74 6.20
C LEU A 62 -10.63 -10.98 5.42
N ARG A 63 -11.49 -11.52 4.56
CA ARG A 63 -11.13 -12.53 3.56
C ARG A 63 -10.82 -11.87 2.22
N LEU A 64 -9.67 -12.18 1.64
CA LEU A 64 -9.25 -11.66 0.35
C LEU A 64 -9.35 -12.74 -0.74
N HIS A 65 -9.94 -12.37 -1.87
CA HIS A 65 -10.01 -13.17 -3.08
C HIS A 65 -9.22 -12.50 -4.20
N VAL A 66 -8.22 -13.20 -4.74
CA VAL A 66 -7.44 -12.70 -5.88
C VAL A 66 -8.03 -13.22 -7.18
N ARG A 67 -8.13 -12.36 -8.20
CA ARG A 67 -8.54 -12.71 -9.56
C ARG A 67 -7.52 -12.18 -10.57
N THR A 68 -7.27 -12.94 -11.62
CA THR A 68 -6.33 -12.62 -12.71
C THR A 68 -7.07 -12.58 -14.03
#